data_AF-A0A932QHI9-F1
#
_entry.id   AF-A0A932QHI9-F1
#
_cell.length_a   1.000
_cell.length_b   1.000
_cell.length_c   1.000
_cell.angle_alpha   90.00
_cell.angle_beta   90.00
_cell.angle_gamma   90.00
#
_symmetry.space_group_name_H-M   'P 1'
#
loop_
_entity.id
_entity.type
_entity.pdbx_description
1 polymer ?
#
loop_
_entity_poly.entity_id
_entity_poly.type
_entity_poly.pdbx_seq_one_letter_code
_entity_poly.pdbx_strand_id
1 'polypeptide(L)'
;MSNTLQVDAAPTLTINASRLLTLSANSGTSLTLNGTITGSGTLVYQNSATTVTTSGTLSSAFRFDVVNGNETIPNRTFGGAVVGLNGTSSARQLIFGTAVTPTFSSSLDLQTTGTGTLLLDGATNNPTTVTVTGNFTTSTANGAVTVSMGSGTWTMSGNFDLTNVTTFNNNSGTLTMSGASKTLTSNSKTLNNVNLAGSITLANATHTIAGNLDLTSGTITAGTSTVDMTGTSKTLVGAAQTLKHLTIDGSITAQTTNLTVSGTLTVSTAKTLTITTVTITSDTGGTVTMNGTGTISGTGTLKVRNSNLEATNGTLSSAVSFDPNDTNTNLTMPARTYGGAITISNSTTSGGTVTPASGTQALSSSLTITDAATTGVTFAGNTSNPTVNVTGDVTVSSGGTTTLSMGSGTWTASGNFNLTNLGTLNNNSGTLTMNGSSKTLTSNSKTLFNVNLSGSITLANATHTIAGNLSLASGTITAGTSTVTMTGAGATLTGGSQTLANLTISNTSGTITLQTSDLTVSTTLTTSS
;
A
#
# COMPACT_ATOMS: atom_id res chain seq x y z
N MET A 1 43.98 1.74 44.14
CA MET A 1 43.53 2.98 44.81
C MET A 1 42.09 3.23 44.40
N SER A 2 41.22 3.46 45.38
CA SER A 2 39.81 3.79 45.18
C SER A 2 39.78 5.24 44.70
N ASN A 3 39.57 5.48 43.41
CA ASN A 3 39.65 6.82 42.84
C ASN A 3 38.24 7.33 42.57
N THR A 4 37.71 8.19 43.44
CA THR A 4 36.43 8.85 43.21
C THR A 4 36.66 10.18 42.49
N LEU A 5 35.96 10.39 41.37
CA LEU A 5 35.79 11.73 40.80
C LEU A 5 34.50 12.33 41.39
N GLN A 6 34.64 13.38 42.19
CA GLN A 6 33.53 14.13 42.74
C GLN A 6 33.47 15.52 42.12
N VAL A 7 32.32 15.87 41.56
CA VAL A 7 32.01 17.22 41.06
C VAL A 7 30.75 17.69 41.78
N ASP A 8 30.91 18.53 42.79
CA ASP A 8 29.82 19.04 43.62
C ASP A 8 28.87 19.97 42.85
N ALA A 9 27.74 20.34 43.46
CA ALA A 9 26.62 21.02 42.78
C ALA A 9 26.93 22.36 42.09
N ALA A 10 28.06 23.01 42.40
CA ALA A 10 28.44 24.31 41.82
C ALA A 10 29.66 24.25 40.86
N PRO A 11 30.72 23.47 41.12
CA PRO A 11 31.86 23.40 40.22
C PRO A 11 31.53 22.92 38.80
N THR A 12 32.32 23.44 37.85
CA THR A 12 32.39 22.94 36.48
C THR A 12 33.77 22.34 36.22
N LEU A 13 33.81 21.07 35.85
CA LEU A 13 35.00 20.42 35.31
C LEU A 13 34.97 20.54 33.78
N THR A 14 35.97 21.21 33.20
CA THR A 14 36.10 21.29 31.74
C THR A 14 37.18 20.35 31.25
N ILE A 15 36.81 19.43 30.35
CA ILE A 15 37.74 18.55 29.64
C ILE A 15 38.01 19.18 28.27
N ASN A 16 39.21 19.74 28.09
CA ASN A 16 39.59 20.40 26.84
C ASN A 16 39.71 19.42 25.67
N ALA A 17 39.67 19.95 24.45
CA ALA A 17 39.88 19.20 23.21
C ALA A 17 41.11 18.28 23.29
N SER A 18 40.99 17.09 22.70
CA SER A 18 42.06 16.08 22.66
C SER A 18 42.53 15.57 24.03
N ARG A 19 41.80 15.85 25.11
CA ARG A 19 42.05 15.27 26.44
C ARG A 19 41.07 14.15 26.72
N LEU A 20 41.59 13.11 27.37
CA LEU A 20 40.82 12.01 27.95
C LEU A 20 40.96 12.08 29.46
N LEU A 21 39.84 12.05 30.17
CA LEU A 21 39.81 11.78 31.61
C LEU A 21 39.27 10.38 31.81
N THR A 22 40.09 9.45 32.29
CA THR A 22 39.71 8.04 32.42
C THR A 22 39.48 7.67 33.88
N LEU A 23 38.30 7.13 34.17
CA LEU A 23 37.93 6.52 35.44
C LEU A 23 38.04 5.00 35.30
N SER A 24 39.19 4.44 35.68
CA SER A 24 39.50 3.01 35.51
C SER A 24 39.75 2.31 36.83
N ALA A 25 38.89 1.34 37.17
CA ALA A 25 39.17 0.23 38.09
C ALA A 25 38.03 -0.80 38.06
N ASN A 26 38.35 -2.05 38.42
CA ASN A 26 37.36 -3.14 38.58
C ASN A 26 36.51 -3.00 39.86
N SER A 27 36.94 -2.17 40.82
CA SER A 27 36.24 -1.84 42.06
C SER A 27 36.78 -0.52 42.64
N GLY A 28 35.99 0.17 43.46
CA GLY A 28 36.43 1.35 44.22
C GLY A 28 36.66 2.64 43.41
N THR A 29 36.52 2.64 42.09
CA THR A 29 36.39 3.90 41.33
C THR A 29 34.91 4.29 41.27
N SER A 30 34.57 5.55 41.45
CA SER A 30 33.18 6.01 41.34
C SER A 30 33.15 7.42 40.75
N LEU A 31 32.06 7.73 40.05
CA LEU A 31 31.72 9.10 39.69
C LEU A 31 30.64 9.55 40.67
N THR A 32 30.81 10.73 41.27
CA THR A 32 29.74 11.47 41.96
C THR A 32 29.60 12.82 41.28
N LEU A 33 28.54 13.00 40.50
CA LEU A 33 28.33 14.21 39.71
C LEU A 33 27.05 14.90 40.18
N ASN A 34 27.21 16.06 40.83
CA ASN A 34 26.13 16.97 41.19
C ASN A 34 26.24 18.30 40.42
N GLY A 35 27.45 18.68 39.99
CA GLY A 35 27.73 19.88 39.17
C GLY A 35 27.74 19.62 37.68
N THR A 36 28.70 20.22 36.97
CA THR A 36 28.82 20.14 35.51
C THR A 36 30.16 19.56 35.06
N ILE A 37 30.13 18.60 34.13
CA ILE A 37 31.29 18.19 33.33
C ILE A 37 31.04 18.61 31.88
N THR A 38 31.92 19.44 31.32
CA THR A 38 31.77 20.04 29.98
C THR A 38 33.09 20.02 29.20
N GLY A 39 33.09 20.60 28.00
CA GLY A 39 34.24 20.72 27.12
C GLY A 39 34.25 19.70 25.99
N SER A 40 35.11 19.92 24.99
CA SER A 40 35.21 19.09 23.78
C SER A 40 36.06 17.84 23.91
N GLY A 41 36.65 17.59 25.08
CA GLY A 41 37.33 16.34 25.41
C GLY A 41 36.34 15.23 25.80
N THR A 42 36.89 14.10 26.25
CA THR A 42 36.09 12.90 26.57
C THR A 42 36.30 12.43 28.00
N LEU A 43 35.20 12.15 28.70
CA LEU A 43 35.20 11.35 29.92
C LEU A 43 35.07 9.88 29.55
N VAL A 44 36.03 9.06 29.97
CA VAL A 44 36.05 7.61 29.74
C VAL A 44 35.74 6.90 31.05
N TYR A 45 34.75 6.02 31.03
CA TYR A 45 34.32 5.23 32.16
C TYR A 45 34.62 3.76 31.89
N GLN A 46 35.36 3.12 32.80
CA GLN A 46 35.81 1.73 32.70
C GLN A 46 35.50 0.97 34.01
N ASN A 47 34.39 1.27 34.67
CA ASN A 47 34.07 0.67 35.97
C ASN A 47 32.78 -0.12 35.89
N SER A 48 32.90 -1.44 35.96
CA SER A 48 31.78 -2.37 35.93
C SER A 48 31.09 -2.59 37.28
N ALA A 49 31.68 -2.11 38.38
CA ALA A 49 31.15 -2.31 39.73
C ALA A 49 30.14 -1.24 40.16
N THR A 50 30.16 -0.07 39.51
CA THR A 50 29.27 1.06 39.81
C THR A 50 28.63 1.60 38.54
N THR A 51 27.38 2.05 38.63
CA THR A 51 26.71 2.70 37.52
C THR A 51 27.05 4.19 37.53
N VAL A 52 27.22 4.77 36.34
CA VAL A 52 27.37 6.23 36.16
C VAL A 52 26.19 6.95 36.82
N THR A 53 26.43 8.09 37.49
CA THR A 53 25.36 8.81 38.21
C THR A 53 24.25 9.30 37.29
N THR A 54 23.06 9.51 37.85
CA THR A 54 21.90 10.11 37.18
C THR A 54 21.80 11.62 37.37
N SER A 55 22.51 12.18 38.35
CA SER A 55 22.52 13.61 38.71
C SER A 55 23.59 14.43 37.96
N GLY A 56 23.42 15.75 38.01
CA GLY A 56 24.31 16.75 37.43
C GLY A 56 24.31 16.80 35.89
N THR A 57 25.08 17.72 35.33
CA THR A 57 25.17 17.96 33.88
C THR A 57 26.43 17.29 33.32
N LEU A 58 26.27 16.52 32.24
CA LEU A 58 27.38 15.94 31.49
C LEU A 58 27.23 16.30 30.02
N SER A 59 27.95 17.31 29.57
CA SER A 59 27.92 17.82 28.19
C SER A 59 29.19 17.52 27.39
N SER A 60 30.26 17.05 28.03
CA SER A 60 31.43 16.52 27.30
C SER A 60 31.09 15.23 26.57
N ALA A 61 31.92 14.83 25.61
CA ALA A 61 31.84 13.48 25.06
C ALA A 61 32.02 12.45 26.18
N PHE A 62 31.33 11.32 26.07
CA PHE A 62 31.34 10.27 27.08
C PHE A 62 31.61 8.93 26.42
N ARG A 63 32.38 8.07 27.08
CA ARG A 63 32.67 6.72 26.58
C ARG A 63 32.50 5.70 27.67
N PHE A 64 31.60 4.75 27.43
CA PHE A 64 31.56 3.48 28.15
C PHE A 64 32.60 2.55 27.52
N ASP A 65 33.60 2.16 28.28
CA ASP A 65 34.70 1.31 27.83
C ASP A 65 34.71 0.04 28.69
N VAL A 66 34.09 -1.01 28.15
CA VAL A 66 33.76 -2.26 28.87
C VAL A 66 34.97 -3.18 29.06
N VAL A 67 36.18 -2.63 29.07
CA VAL A 67 37.44 -3.38 29.29
C VAL A 67 37.40 -4.19 30.59
N ASN A 68 36.86 -3.59 31.65
CA ASN A 68 36.87 -4.14 33.01
C ASN A 68 35.64 -5.00 33.35
N GLY A 69 34.65 -5.09 32.46
CA GLY A 69 33.42 -5.85 32.69
C GLY A 69 32.23 -5.24 31.95
N ASN A 70 31.04 -5.81 32.16
CA ASN A 70 29.82 -5.22 31.63
C ASN A 70 29.50 -3.90 32.36
N GLU A 71 28.94 -2.92 31.65
CA GLU A 71 28.55 -1.64 32.25
C GLU A 71 27.04 -1.40 32.09
N THR A 72 26.50 -0.54 32.94
CA THR A 72 25.08 -0.16 32.93
C THR A 72 24.92 1.28 32.45
N ILE A 73 24.01 1.51 31.50
CA ILE A 73 23.59 2.83 31.03
C ILE A 73 22.49 3.34 31.98
N PRO A 74 22.74 4.41 32.76
CA PRO A 74 21.74 4.95 33.69
C PRO A 74 20.66 5.77 32.98
N ASN A 75 19.59 6.11 33.71
CA ASN A 75 18.62 7.10 33.26
C ASN A 75 19.21 8.52 33.33
N ARG A 76 19.84 8.98 32.26
CA ARG A 76 20.39 10.35 32.19
C ARG A 76 20.38 10.93 30.78
N THR A 77 20.60 12.23 30.72
CA THR A 77 20.97 12.93 29.49
C THR A 77 22.49 12.97 29.36
N PHE A 78 22.99 12.49 28.23
CA PHE A 78 24.35 12.71 27.76
C PHE A 78 24.31 13.86 26.75
N GLY A 79 24.95 14.99 27.09
CA GLY A 79 24.97 16.18 26.24
C GLY A 79 25.95 16.08 25.07
N GLY A 80 27.07 15.37 25.27
CA GLY A 80 28.05 15.10 24.21
C GLY A 80 27.83 13.76 23.50
N ALA A 81 28.66 13.49 22.49
CA ALA A 81 28.66 12.20 21.79
C ALA A 81 29.00 11.06 22.76
N VAL A 82 28.29 9.94 22.63
CA VAL A 82 28.50 8.74 23.44
C VAL A 82 29.07 7.61 22.59
N VAL A 83 30.14 6.99 23.10
CA VAL A 83 30.73 5.79 22.52
C VAL A 83 30.57 4.62 23.48
N GLY A 84 30.06 3.50 22.99
CA GLY A 84 30.20 2.20 23.64
C GLY A 84 31.34 1.41 23.01
N LEU A 85 32.41 1.13 23.74
CA LEU A 85 33.63 0.53 23.21
C LEU A 85 33.95 -0.81 23.88
N ASN A 86 34.11 -1.88 23.09
CA ASN A 86 34.81 -3.08 23.51
C ASN A 86 36.16 -3.21 22.80
N GLY A 87 37.23 -2.89 23.52
CA GLY A 87 38.62 -3.07 23.06
C GLY A 87 39.23 -4.44 23.36
N THR A 88 38.46 -5.38 23.92
CA THR A 88 38.97 -6.66 24.41
C THR A 88 38.66 -7.82 23.47
N SER A 89 39.23 -9.00 23.75
CA SER A 89 38.86 -10.26 23.10
C SER A 89 37.65 -10.95 23.75
N SER A 90 37.19 -10.47 24.91
CA SER A 90 36.06 -11.05 25.64
C SER A 90 34.74 -10.45 25.17
N ALA A 91 33.66 -11.24 25.22
CA ALA A 91 32.32 -10.72 25.02
C ALA A 91 31.92 -9.83 26.20
N ARG A 92 31.36 -8.65 25.90
CA ARG A 92 30.98 -7.63 26.88
C ARG A 92 29.63 -7.01 26.53
N GLN A 93 29.00 -6.42 27.54
CA GLN A 93 27.66 -5.85 27.42
C GLN A 93 27.60 -4.42 27.95
N LEU A 94 26.80 -3.60 27.29
CA LEU A 94 26.25 -2.35 27.79
C LEU A 94 24.76 -2.56 28.01
N ILE A 95 24.35 -2.58 29.28
CA ILE A 95 22.99 -2.95 29.67
C ILE A 95 22.25 -1.68 30.07
N PHE A 96 21.06 -1.42 29.53
CA PHE A 96 20.25 -0.32 30.05
C PHE A 96 19.79 -0.61 31.49
N GLY A 97 19.75 0.40 32.35
CA GLY A 97 19.18 0.22 33.70
C GLY A 97 17.70 -0.16 33.67
N THR A 98 17.14 -0.58 34.80
CA THR A 98 15.72 -0.93 34.91
C THR A 98 14.81 0.29 34.74
N ALA A 99 13.83 0.20 33.82
CA ALA A 99 12.81 1.24 33.57
C ALA A 99 13.38 2.66 33.28
N VAL A 100 14.47 2.73 32.52
CA VAL A 100 15.16 4.00 32.21
C VAL A 100 14.65 4.65 30.91
N THR A 101 14.83 5.97 30.79
CA THR A 101 14.56 6.77 29.59
C THR A 101 15.75 7.64 29.16
N PRO A 102 16.92 7.05 28.83
CA PRO A 102 18.13 7.81 28.57
C PRO A 102 18.02 8.65 27.29
N THR A 103 18.70 9.79 27.30
CA THR A 103 18.77 10.69 26.15
C THR A 103 20.23 10.92 25.75
N PHE A 104 20.53 10.65 24.49
CA PHE A 104 21.78 10.96 23.83
C PHE A 104 21.56 12.22 22.98
N SER A 105 22.03 13.37 23.48
CA SER A 105 21.84 14.70 22.85
C SER A 105 22.77 14.92 21.65
N SER A 106 23.59 13.93 21.33
CA SER A 106 24.46 13.87 20.16
C SER A 106 24.42 12.43 19.61
N SER A 107 25.49 11.93 19.01
CA SER A 107 25.56 10.55 18.48
C SER A 107 25.68 9.50 19.57
N LEU A 108 25.16 8.30 19.30
CA LEU A 108 25.48 7.05 20.00
C LEU A 108 26.20 6.14 19.01
N ASP A 109 27.47 5.86 19.26
CA ASP A 109 28.31 5.03 18.40
C ASP A 109 28.79 3.79 19.16
N LEU A 110 28.59 2.60 18.58
CA LEU A 110 29.10 1.36 19.15
C LEU A 110 30.33 0.88 18.38
N GLN A 111 31.38 0.53 19.10
CA GLN A 111 32.66 0.18 18.53
C GLN A 111 33.21 -1.11 19.14
N THR A 112 33.78 -1.96 18.30
CA THR A 112 34.70 -3.02 18.72
C THR A 112 36.04 -2.79 18.04
N THR A 113 37.09 -2.62 18.84
CA THR A 113 38.48 -2.55 18.34
C THR A 113 39.26 -3.82 18.66
N GLY A 114 38.82 -4.58 19.66
CA GLY A 114 39.24 -5.96 19.88
C GLY A 114 38.38 -6.96 19.11
N THR A 115 38.65 -8.26 19.29
CA THR A 115 37.90 -9.35 18.62
C THR A 115 36.65 -9.80 19.37
N GLY A 116 36.44 -9.31 20.60
CA GLY A 116 35.29 -9.65 21.43
C GLY A 116 34.00 -9.01 20.95
N THR A 117 32.87 -9.63 21.26
CA THR A 117 31.54 -9.08 20.95
C THR A 117 31.19 -7.92 21.88
N LEU A 118 30.61 -6.84 21.36
CA LEU A 118 29.90 -5.83 22.14
C LEU A 118 28.39 -6.01 21.96
N LEU A 119 27.67 -6.25 23.05
CA LEU A 119 26.21 -6.27 23.08
C LEU A 119 25.68 -4.97 23.70
N LEU A 120 24.88 -4.19 22.97
CA LEU A 120 24.00 -3.18 23.56
C LEU A 120 22.66 -3.85 23.92
N ASP A 121 22.40 -4.04 25.20
CA ASP A 121 21.29 -4.83 25.72
C ASP A 121 20.16 -3.98 26.30
N GLY A 122 19.14 -3.73 25.48
CA GLY A 122 17.85 -3.22 25.90
C GLY A 122 16.83 -4.29 26.26
N ALA A 123 17.08 -5.59 26.01
CA ALA A 123 16.10 -6.63 26.29
C ALA A 123 16.01 -6.98 27.78
N THR A 124 17.15 -7.03 28.48
CA THR A 124 17.17 -7.44 29.90
C THR A 124 16.29 -6.56 30.77
N ASN A 125 16.29 -5.25 30.52
CA ASN A 125 15.61 -4.26 31.37
C ASN A 125 14.53 -3.43 30.66
N ASN A 126 14.32 -3.64 29.34
CA ASN A 126 13.31 -2.99 28.51
C ASN A 126 13.16 -1.47 28.78
N PRO A 127 14.12 -0.63 28.37
CA PRO A 127 14.01 0.81 28.55
C PRO A 127 12.72 1.31 27.88
N THR A 128 11.95 2.15 28.57
CA THR A 128 10.66 2.63 28.05
C THR A 128 10.85 3.47 26.79
N THR A 129 11.85 4.35 26.82
CA THR A 129 12.21 5.19 25.66
C THR A 129 13.71 5.44 25.61
N VAL A 130 14.34 5.26 24.46
CA VAL A 130 15.73 5.65 24.22
C VAL A 130 15.73 6.75 23.15
N THR A 131 16.24 7.92 23.49
CA THR A 131 16.28 9.05 22.54
C THR A 131 17.71 9.26 22.07
N VAL A 132 17.96 9.24 20.76
CA VAL A 132 19.23 9.62 20.15
C VAL A 132 18.96 10.73 19.15
N THR A 133 19.40 11.94 19.48
CA THR A 133 19.17 13.12 18.64
C THR A 133 20.18 13.22 17.51
N GLY A 134 21.40 12.72 17.70
CA GLY A 134 22.39 12.53 16.65
C GLY A 134 22.22 11.19 15.93
N ASN A 135 23.31 10.71 15.33
CA ASN A 135 23.31 9.43 14.63
C ASN A 135 23.44 8.26 15.60
N PHE A 136 22.77 7.15 15.28
CA PHE A 136 23.11 5.84 15.80
C PHE A 136 23.97 5.12 14.75
N THR A 137 25.19 4.74 15.12
CA THR A 137 26.15 4.11 14.21
C THR A 137 26.92 2.99 14.87
N THR A 138 27.54 2.17 14.02
CA THR A 138 28.60 1.24 14.40
C THR A 138 29.85 1.54 13.57
N SER A 139 30.64 2.52 13.98
CA SER A 139 31.71 3.07 13.13
C SER A 139 32.90 2.12 12.95
N THR A 140 33.17 1.25 13.93
CA THR A 140 34.31 0.30 13.91
C THR A 140 33.86 -1.04 14.46
N ALA A 141 34.07 -2.13 13.72
CA ALA A 141 33.63 -3.46 14.12
C ALA A 141 34.66 -4.57 13.84
N ASN A 142 35.78 -4.58 14.60
CA ASN A 142 36.78 -5.66 14.52
C ASN A 142 36.25 -6.98 15.10
N GLY A 143 35.41 -6.89 16.14
CA GLY A 143 34.61 -7.97 16.70
C GLY A 143 33.12 -7.77 16.38
N ALA A 144 32.28 -8.72 16.75
CA ALA A 144 30.85 -8.62 16.49
C ALA A 144 30.18 -7.48 17.31
N VAL A 145 29.24 -6.76 16.70
CA VAL A 145 28.35 -5.83 17.42
C VAL A 145 26.93 -6.38 17.39
N THR A 146 26.36 -6.60 18.57
CA THR A 146 24.97 -7.01 18.73
C THR A 146 24.18 -5.87 19.35
N VAL A 147 23.00 -5.58 18.79
CA VAL A 147 22.10 -4.56 19.31
C VAL A 147 20.76 -5.20 19.61
N SER A 148 20.29 -5.07 20.85
CA SER A 148 18.95 -5.44 21.27
C SER A 148 18.22 -4.20 21.76
N MET A 149 17.12 -3.83 21.10
CA MET A 149 16.38 -2.60 21.42
C MET A 149 15.37 -2.80 22.56
N GLY A 150 15.15 -4.04 23.02
CA GLY A 150 14.06 -4.35 23.95
C GLY A 150 12.68 -4.16 23.31
N SER A 151 11.64 -4.07 24.15
CA SER A 151 10.25 -3.85 23.72
C SER A 151 9.80 -2.38 23.72
N GLY A 152 10.67 -1.46 24.15
CA GLY A 152 10.36 -0.03 24.24
C GLY A 152 10.47 0.72 22.91
N THR A 153 10.39 2.05 23.00
CA THR A 153 10.51 2.95 21.82
C THR A 153 11.91 3.55 21.74
N TRP A 154 12.50 3.56 20.55
CA TRP A 154 13.75 4.25 20.26
C TRP A 154 13.49 5.38 19.28
N THR A 155 13.73 6.61 19.71
CA THR A 155 13.51 7.81 18.91
C THR A 155 14.83 8.33 18.35
N MET A 156 15.01 8.23 17.05
CA MET A 156 16.21 8.67 16.33
C MET A 156 15.93 9.96 15.56
N SER A 157 16.66 11.03 15.86
CA SER A 157 16.61 12.28 15.08
C SER A 157 17.78 12.43 14.10
N GLY A 158 18.79 11.55 14.18
CA GLY A 158 19.85 11.42 13.19
C GLY A 158 19.67 10.20 12.27
N ASN A 159 20.76 9.84 11.59
CA ASN A 159 20.82 8.61 10.81
C ASN A 159 20.74 7.39 11.73
N PHE A 160 20.08 6.33 11.26
CA PHE A 160 20.08 5.03 11.92
C PHE A 160 20.76 4.02 11.00
N ASP A 161 22.01 3.70 11.33
CA ASP A 161 22.89 2.91 10.47
C ASP A 161 23.30 1.58 11.11
N LEU A 162 22.84 0.47 10.53
CA LEU A 162 23.13 -0.89 10.96
C LEU A 162 24.23 -1.59 10.12
N THR A 163 24.99 -0.85 9.32
CA THR A 163 26.00 -1.41 8.39
C THR A 163 26.97 -2.39 9.07
N ASN A 164 27.52 -2.05 10.23
CA ASN A 164 28.44 -2.93 10.94
C ASN A 164 27.79 -3.65 12.15
N VAL A 165 26.45 -3.72 12.19
CA VAL A 165 25.75 -4.53 13.21
C VAL A 165 25.70 -5.97 12.74
N THR A 166 26.30 -6.88 13.52
CA THR A 166 26.30 -8.31 13.24
C THR A 166 24.93 -8.93 13.50
N THR A 167 24.37 -8.68 14.69
CA THR A 167 23.06 -9.20 15.11
C THR A 167 22.20 -8.05 15.63
N PHE A 168 20.96 -7.98 15.15
CA PHE A 168 20.03 -6.94 15.51
C PHE A 168 18.69 -7.53 15.95
N ASN A 169 18.29 -7.24 17.18
CA ASN A 169 17.06 -7.70 17.79
C ASN A 169 16.18 -6.51 18.14
N ASN A 170 15.17 -6.24 17.31
CA ASN A 170 14.14 -5.23 17.59
C ASN A 170 12.96 -5.78 18.42
N ASN A 171 13.06 -7.02 18.93
CA ASN A 171 12.07 -7.72 19.75
C ASN A 171 10.62 -7.37 19.35
N SER A 172 9.85 -6.71 20.24
CA SER A 172 8.55 -6.09 19.95
C SER A 172 8.58 -4.55 19.99
N GLY A 173 9.79 -3.97 19.94
CA GLY A 173 10.03 -2.54 20.10
C GLY A 173 9.59 -1.72 18.89
N THR A 174 9.70 -0.40 19.06
CA THR A 174 9.38 0.58 18.02
C THR A 174 10.58 1.47 17.73
N LEU A 175 11.01 1.52 16.48
CA LEU A 175 11.91 2.54 15.98
C LEU A 175 11.07 3.72 15.47
N THR A 176 11.26 4.91 16.04
CA THR A 176 10.70 6.16 15.52
C THR A 176 11.83 7.02 14.96
N MET A 177 11.80 7.33 13.68
CA MET A 177 12.71 8.30 13.06
C MET A 177 11.99 9.63 12.82
N SER A 178 12.44 10.69 13.49
CA SER A 178 11.82 12.03 13.46
C SER A 178 12.71 13.11 12.86
N GLY A 179 13.95 12.77 12.50
CA GLY A 179 14.93 13.72 11.97
C GLY A 179 14.59 14.24 10.58
N ALA A 180 15.01 15.48 10.28
CA ALA A 180 14.96 16.02 8.93
C ALA A 180 16.17 15.57 8.09
N SER A 181 15.91 15.13 6.87
CA SER A 181 16.91 14.70 5.87
C SER A 181 17.87 13.63 6.41
N LYS A 182 17.32 12.55 7.00
CA LYS A 182 18.09 11.43 7.59
C LYS A 182 17.94 10.15 6.80
N THR A 183 18.90 9.25 6.97
CA THR A 183 18.92 7.96 6.29
C THR A 183 18.63 6.82 7.25
N LEU A 184 17.74 5.92 6.84
CA LEU A 184 17.58 4.59 7.43
C LEU A 184 18.41 3.58 6.63
N THR A 185 19.41 2.98 7.26
CA THR A 185 20.20 1.88 6.70
C THR A 185 19.96 0.62 7.54
N SER A 186 18.98 -0.19 7.16
CA SER A 186 18.65 -1.44 7.88
C SER A 186 19.68 -2.55 7.66
N ASN A 187 20.44 -2.52 6.56
CA ASN A 187 21.48 -3.50 6.22
C ASN A 187 21.00 -4.96 6.35
N SER A 188 19.87 -5.27 5.73
CA SER A 188 19.23 -6.60 5.76
C SER A 188 18.83 -7.09 7.16
N LYS A 189 18.78 -6.20 8.15
CA LYS A 189 18.23 -6.52 9.48
C LYS A 189 16.73 -6.30 9.50
N THR A 190 16.04 -7.15 10.27
CA THR A 190 14.60 -7.04 10.47
C THR A 190 14.29 -6.03 11.58
N LEU A 191 13.58 -4.97 11.21
CA LEU A 191 12.97 -4.04 12.15
C LEU A 191 11.62 -4.61 12.62
N ASN A 192 11.18 -4.29 13.85
CA ASN A 192 9.82 -4.62 14.27
C ASN A 192 8.87 -3.48 13.90
N ASN A 193 8.41 -2.67 14.86
CA ASN A 193 7.55 -1.54 14.53
C ASN A 193 8.41 -0.36 14.09
N VAL A 194 8.00 0.31 13.02
CA VAL A 194 8.72 1.44 12.43
C VAL A 194 7.75 2.60 12.23
N ASN A 195 8.10 3.76 12.78
CA ASN A 195 7.44 5.03 12.55
C ASN A 195 8.42 6.00 11.88
N LEU A 196 8.12 6.41 10.65
CA LEU A 196 8.93 7.37 9.90
C LEU A 196 8.21 8.72 9.85
N ALA A 197 8.41 9.53 10.88
CA ALA A 197 7.75 10.82 11.07
C ALA A 197 8.60 12.03 10.63
N GLY A 198 9.86 11.81 10.25
CA GLY A 198 10.78 12.84 9.75
C GLY A 198 10.84 12.93 8.22
N SER A 199 11.83 13.65 7.70
CA SER A 199 12.20 13.57 6.28
C SER A 199 13.27 12.49 6.12
N ILE A 200 12.84 11.29 5.72
CA ILE A 200 13.65 10.08 5.78
C ILE A 200 13.92 9.52 4.38
N THR A 201 15.20 9.34 4.07
CA THR A 201 15.67 8.57 2.93
C THR A 201 15.84 7.11 3.34
N LEU A 202 15.19 6.21 2.62
CA LEU A 202 15.48 4.79 2.73
C LEU A 202 16.74 4.50 1.92
N ALA A 203 17.76 3.91 2.54
CA ALA A 203 18.92 3.44 1.78
C ALA A 203 18.47 2.50 0.65
N ASN A 204 19.14 2.53 -0.50
CA ASN A 204 18.80 1.78 -1.71
C ASN A 204 19.02 0.26 -1.53
N ALA A 205 18.18 -0.37 -0.71
CA ALA A 205 18.26 -1.76 -0.29
C ALA A 205 16.85 -2.27 0.10
N THR A 206 16.77 -3.53 0.50
CA THR A 206 15.56 -4.08 1.13
C THR A 206 15.55 -3.76 2.62
N HIS A 207 14.43 -3.19 3.10
CA HIS A 207 14.15 -2.93 4.51
C HIS A 207 13.04 -3.87 4.96
N THR A 208 13.39 -4.87 5.75
CA THR A 208 12.44 -5.86 6.27
C THR A 208 11.81 -5.37 7.57
N ILE A 209 10.48 -5.38 7.62
CA ILE A 209 9.67 -4.89 8.74
C ILE A 209 8.72 -6.02 9.17
N ALA A 210 8.96 -6.59 10.35
CA ALA A 210 8.12 -7.64 10.93
C ALA A 210 6.93 -7.09 11.74
N GLY A 211 6.93 -5.78 12.04
CA GLY A 211 5.90 -5.10 12.79
C GLY A 211 5.02 -4.20 11.94
N ASN A 212 4.41 -3.21 12.61
CA ASN A 212 3.64 -2.16 11.95
C ASN A 212 4.58 -1.16 11.25
N LEU A 213 4.16 -0.65 10.10
CA LEU A 213 4.80 0.48 9.43
C LEU A 213 3.86 1.68 9.43
N ASP A 214 4.31 2.77 10.06
CA ASP A 214 3.62 4.05 10.06
C ASP A 214 4.48 5.11 9.37
N LEU A 215 3.94 5.71 8.30
CA LEU A 215 4.58 6.80 7.56
C LEU A 215 3.94 8.16 7.87
N THR A 216 3.06 8.23 8.87
CA THR A 216 2.32 9.44 9.23
C THR A 216 3.27 10.57 9.60
N SER A 217 2.98 11.77 9.10
CA SER A 217 3.78 13.00 9.29
C SER A 217 5.17 13.00 8.64
N GLY A 218 5.57 11.91 8.00
CA GLY A 218 6.86 11.80 7.33
C GLY A 218 6.91 12.45 5.95
N THR A 219 8.12 12.54 5.39
CA THR A 219 8.38 12.72 3.96
C THR A 219 9.40 11.69 3.54
N ILE A 220 8.99 10.70 2.74
CA ILE A 220 9.80 9.52 2.45
C ILE A 220 10.45 9.63 1.08
N THR A 221 11.77 9.55 1.05
CA THR A 221 12.55 9.38 -0.19
C THR A 221 12.93 7.91 -0.31
N ALA A 222 12.15 7.15 -1.09
CA ALA A 222 12.34 5.70 -1.18
C ALA A 222 13.50 5.28 -2.10
N GLY A 223 14.00 6.15 -2.99
CA GLY A 223 15.09 5.82 -3.92
C GLY A 223 14.77 4.56 -4.75
N THR A 224 15.65 3.56 -4.72
CA THR A 224 15.43 2.23 -5.32
C THR A 224 15.09 1.15 -4.29
N SER A 225 14.70 1.53 -3.08
CA SER A 225 14.49 0.59 -1.97
C SER A 225 13.27 -0.30 -2.14
N THR A 226 13.31 -1.44 -1.45
CA THR A 226 12.15 -2.31 -1.22
C THR A 226 11.78 -2.26 0.24
N VAL A 227 10.52 -1.98 0.55
CA VAL A 227 9.97 -2.23 1.88
C VAL A 227 9.33 -3.61 1.88
N ASP A 228 9.79 -4.51 2.74
CA ASP A 228 9.31 -5.88 2.83
C ASP A 228 8.62 -6.11 4.18
N MET A 229 7.30 -6.22 4.17
CA MET A 229 6.48 -6.41 5.37
C MET A 229 6.18 -7.89 5.58
N THR A 230 6.84 -8.52 6.55
CA THR A 230 6.83 -9.97 6.79
C THR A 230 5.90 -10.40 7.93
N GLY A 231 5.47 -9.45 8.77
CA GLY A 231 4.68 -9.72 9.96
C GLY A 231 3.26 -10.22 9.69
N THR A 232 2.74 -11.03 10.60
CA THR A 232 1.32 -11.41 10.59
C THR A 232 0.47 -10.43 11.41
N SER A 233 -0.72 -10.12 10.90
CA SER A 233 -1.69 -9.22 11.53
C SER A 233 -1.08 -7.84 11.84
N LYS A 234 -0.32 -7.28 10.91
CA LYS A 234 0.31 -5.95 11.05
C LYS A 234 -0.38 -4.90 10.20
N THR A 235 -0.11 -3.64 10.52
CA THR A 235 -0.71 -2.50 9.85
C THR A 235 0.31 -1.73 9.02
N LEU A 236 -0.18 -1.17 7.92
CA LEU A 236 0.52 -0.24 7.05
C LEU A 236 -0.29 1.06 6.97
N VAL A 237 0.31 2.16 7.40
CA VAL A 237 -0.27 3.51 7.25
C VAL A 237 0.58 4.28 6.24
N GLY A 238 0.01 4.49 5.04
CA GLY A 238 0.77 4.99 3.89
C GLY A 238 1.03 6.49 3.86
N ALA A 239 0.18 7.29 4.51
CA ALA A 239 0.27 8.74 4.66
C ALA A 239 0.47 9.52 3.35
N ALA A 240 -0.14 9.04 2.26
CA ALA A 240 0.03 9.55 0.90
C ALA A 240 1.49 9.56 0.39
N GLN A 241 2.37 8.79 1.04
CA GLN A 241 3.76 8.64 0.62
C GLN A 241 3.88 7.76 -0.62
N THR A 242 5.04 7.84 -1.26
CA THR A 242 5.41 6.96 -2.36
C THR A 242 6.56 6.06 -1.92
N LEU A 243 6.32 4.75 -1.93
CA LEU A 243 7.38 3.75 -1.87
C LEU A 243 7.82 3.38 -3.28
N LYS A 244 9.07 2.91 -3.41
CA LYS A 244 9.55 2.40 -4.70
C LYS A 244 9.05 0.98 -4.92
N HIS A 245 9.49 0.02 -4.11
CA HIS A 245 8.92 -1.33 -4.11
C HIS A 245 8.31 -1.64 -2.75
N LEU A 246 7.19 -2.38 -2.75
CA LEU A 246 6.52 -2.87 -1.56
C LEU A 246 6.25 -4.37 -1.72
N THR A 247 6.81 -5.17 -0.82
CA THR A 247 6.54 -6.60 -0.72
C THR A 247 5.70 -6.87 0.51
N ILE A 248 4.61 -7.60 0.32
CA ILE A 248 3.76 -8.14 1.38
C ILE A 248 4.08 -9.62 1.51
N ASP A 249 4.98 -9.93 2.45
CA ASP A 249 5.38 -11.30 2.80
C ASP A 249 4.73 -11.78 4.12
N GLY A 250 3.75 -11.04 4.62
CA GLY A 250 3.01 -11.29 5.85
C GLY A 250 1.48 -11.29 5.66
N SER A 251 0.76 -10.92 6.72
CA SER A 251 -0.67 -10.59 6.65
C SER A 251 -0.83 -9.15 7.11
N ILE A 252 -1.00 -8.25 6.16
CA ILE A 252 -0.86 -6.80 6.35
C ILE A 252 -2.17 -6.10 6.01
N THR A 253 -2.61 -5.21 6.90
CA THR A 253 -3.77 -4.35 6.71
C THR A 253 -3.33 -2.93 6.39
N ALA A 254 -3.58 -2.47 5.16
CA ALA A 254 -3.41 -1.07 4.78
C ALA A 254 -4.63 -0.25 5.23
N GLN A 255 -4.37 0.82 5.99
CA GLN A 255 -5.42 1.59 6.65
C GLN A 255 -5.07 3.07 6.85
N THR A 256 -6.09 3.84 7.23
CA THR A 256 -6.05 5.26 7.61
C THR A 256 -5.76 6.23 6.46
N THR A 257 -4.73 6.00 5.66
CA THR A 257 -4.30 6.90 4.58
C THR A 257 -3.80 6.15 3.36
N ASN A 258 -3.89 6.80 2.20
CA ASN A 258 -3.49 6.24 0.90
C ASN A 258 -1.98 5.98 0.82
N LEU A 259 -1.57 5.15 -0.13
CA LEU A 259 -0.16 4.90 -0.46
C LEU A 259 0.02 4.78 -1.98
N THR A 260 1.15 5.23 -2.49
CA THR A 260 1.60 4.95 -3.86
C THR A 260 2.81 4.02 -3.86
N VAL A 261 2.81 3.04 -4.76
CA VAL A 261 3.95 2.18 -5.08
C VAL A 261 4.35 2.45 -6.53
N SER A 262 5.49 3.08 -6.72
CA SER A 262 5.95 3.56 -8.04
C SER A 262 6.73 2.53 -8.86
N GLY A 263 7.15 1.45 -8.22
CA GLY A 263 7.70 0.24 -8.83
C GLY A 263 6.78 -0.94 -8.55
N THR A 264 7.30 -2.00 -7.96
CA THR A 264 6.56 -3.27 -7.81
C THR A 264 5.82 -3.33 -6.49
N LEU A 265 4.52 -3.62 -6.55
CA LEU A 265 3.73 -4.14 -5.43
C LEU A 265 3.67 -5.67 -5.57
N THR A 266 4.27 -6.39 -4.64
CA THR A 266 4.27 -7.85 -4.60
C THR A 266 3.48 -8.35 -3.40
N VAL A 267 2.58 -9.31 -3.61
CA VAL A 267 2.01 -10.12 -2.53
C VAL A 267 2.50 -11.55 -2.69
N SER A 268 3.26 -12.04 -1.71
CA SER A 268 3.87 -13.37 -1.74
C SER A 268 2.83 -14.50 -1.68
N THR A 269 3.28 -15.73 -1.99
CA THR A 269 2.45 -16.93 -1.95
C THR A 269 1.83 -17.13 -0.57
N ALA A 270 0.50 -17.34 -0.53
CA ALA A 270 -0.29 -17.51 0.67
C ALA A 270 -0.26 -16.32 1.66
N LYS A 271 0.18 -15.14 1.21
CA LYS A 271 0.19 -13.89 1.99
C LYS A 271 -0.97 -13.00 1.59
N THR A 272 -1.33 -12.07 2.47
CA THR A 272 -2.53 -11.24 2.29
C THR A 272 -2.22 -9.78 2.53
N LEU A 273 -2.60 -8.94 1.56
CA LEU A 273 -2.79 -7.51 1.72
C LEU A 273 -4.30 -7.23 1.83
N THR A 274 -4.74 -6.74 2.99
CA THR A 274 -6.10 -6.24 3.19
C THR A 274 -6.10 -4.73 3.06
N ILE A 275 -6.84 -4.17 2.10
CA ILE A 275 -7.03 -2.74 1.92
C ILE A 275 -8.38 -2.35 2.53
N THR A 276 -8.41 -1.37 3.45
CA THR A 276 -9.62 -1.04 4.23
C THR A 276 -10.38 0.18 3.70
N THR A 277 -10.17 1.36 4.25
CA THR A 277 -10.84 2.60 3.83
C THR A 277 -9.99 3.44 2.86
N VAL A 278 -8.86 2.87 2.42
CA VAL A 278 -7.81 3.58 1.70
C VAL A 278 -7.67 3.10 0.26
N THR A 279 -6.88 3.84 -0.50
CA THR A 279 -6.42 3.44 -1.83
C THR A 279 -4.92 3.11 -1.80
N ILE A 280 -4.54 1.95 -2.32
CA ILE A 280 -3.17 1.64 -2.70
C ILE A 280 -3.05 1.85 -4.21
N THR A 281 -2.19 2.75 -4.65
CA THR A 281 -1.96 3.05 -6.06
C THR A 281 -0.70 2.36 -6.55
N SER A 282 -0.80 1.51 -7.57
CA SER A 282 0.34 1.09 -8.36
C SER A 282 0.51 2.08 -9.51
N ASP A 283 1.58 2.87 -9.47
CA ASP A 283 1.78 4.00 -10.38
C ASP A 283 2.26 3.58 -11.77
N THR A 284 2.50 4.53 -12.68
CA THR A 284 2.76 4.27 -14.10
C THR A 284 3.97 3.42 -14.41
N GLY A 285 5.06 3.59 -13.66
CA GLY A 285 6.26 2.75 -13.76
C GLY A 285 6.15 1.43 -13.00
N GLY A 286 5.00 1.16 -12.38
CA GLY A 286 4.82 0.05 -11.47
C GLY A 286 4.34 -1.26 -12.10
N THR A 287 4.25 -2.27 -11.23
CA THR A 287 3.73 -3.61 -11.51
C THR A 287 2.99 -4.11 -10.27
N VAL A 288 1.92 -4.86 -10.45
CA VAL A 288 1.24 -5.59 -9.37
C VAL A 288 1.37 -7.08 -9.61
N THR A 289 2.10 -7.75 -8.71
CA THR A 289 2.36 -9.20 -8.74
C THR A 289 1.72 -9.86 -7.52
N MET A 290 0.94 -10.91 -7.76
CA MET A 290 0.44 -11.79 -6.69
C MET A 290 1.02 -13.18 -6.94
N ASN A 291 2.00 -13.60 -6.14
CA ASN A 291 2.66 -14.89 -6.33
C ASN A 291 1.77 -16.03 -5.85
N GLY A 292 1.62 -17.10 -6.65
CA GLY A 292 0.85 -18.28 -6.29
C GLY A 292 -0.56 -17.95 -5.79
N THR A 293 -0.80 -18.20 -4.49
CA THR A 293 -2.09 -17.94 -3.80
C THR A 293 -2.13 -16.60 -3.03
N GLY A 294 -1.21 -15.67 -3.31
CA GLY A 294 -1.23 -14.32 -2.72
C GLY A 294 -2.58 -13.63 -2.91
N THR A 295 -3.02 -12.86 -1.92
CA THR A 295 -4.37 -12.27 -1.88
C THR A 295 -4.34 -10.77 -1.64
N ILE A 296 -5.07 -10.02 -2.45
CA ILE A 296 -5.41 -8.60 -2.20
C ILE A 296 -6.92 -8.53 -1.96
N SER A 297 -7.33 -8.13 -0.76
CA SER A 297 -8.72 -8.17 -0.29
C SER A 297 -9.12 -6.90 0.48
N GLY A 298 -10.34 -6.88 1.02
CA GLY A 298 -10.84 -5.82 1.88
C GLY A 298 -11.74 -4.81 1.16
N THR A 299 -12.30 -3.87 1.92
CA THR A 299 -13.28 -2.88 1.45
C THR A 299 -12.68 -1.74 0.65
N GLY A 300 -11.35 -1.64 0.63
CA GLY A 300 -10.62 -0.54 0.03
C GLY A 300 -10.42 -0.73 -1.45
N THR A 301 -9.58 0.13 -2.04
CA THR A 301 -9.34 0.12 -3.48
C THR A 301 -7.87 -0.11 -3.81
N LEU A 302 -7.61 -1.04 -4.73
CA LEU A 302 -6.38 -1.08 -5.50
C LEU A 302 -6.56 -0.21 -6.75
N LYS A 303 -5.85 0.91 -6.84
CA LYS A 303 -5.81 1.73 -8.05
C LYS A 303 -4.60 1.31 -8.91
N VAL A 304 -4.85 1.05 -10.19
CA VAL A 304 -3.85 0.59 -11.16
C VAL A 304 -3.72 1.64 -12.25
N ARG A 305 -2.50 2.18 -12.39
CA ARG A 305 -2.13 3.16 -13.44
C ARG A 305 -1.06 2.62 -14.40
N ASN A 306 -0.79 1.33 -14.34
CA ASN A 306 0.12 0.61 -15.23
C ASN A 306 -0.59 -0.55 -15.92
N SER A 307 -0.02 -1.04 -17.01
CA SER A 307 -0.54 -2.19 -17.77
C SER A 307 0.02 -3.53 -17.26
N ASN A 308 0.62 -3.53 -16.07
CA ASN A 308 1.40 -4.63 -15.52
C ASN A 308 0.72 -5.23 -14.28
N LEU A 309 -0.61 -5.35 -14.30
CA LEU A 309 -1.33 -6.21 -13.35
C LEU A 309 -1.26 -7.66 -13.84
N GLU A 310 -0.69 -8.56 -13.04
CA GLU A 310 -0.57 -9.97 -13.43
C GLU A 310 -1.93 -10.64 -13.65
N ALA A 311 -1.99 -11.48 -14.69
CA ALA A 311 -3.25 -11.95 -15.23
C ALA A 311 -3.84 -13.20 -14.54
N THR A 312 -2.99 -14.10 -14.02
CA THR A 312 -3.44 -15.47 -13.70
C THR A 312 -3.30 -15.88 -12.24
N ASN A 313 -2.52 -15.15 -11.46
CA ASN A 313 -2.16 -15.58 -10.11
C ASN A 313 -2.92 -14.79 -9.03
N GLY A 314 -3.07 -15.44 -7.88
CA GLY A 314 -3.63 -14.86 -6.67
C GLY A 314 -5.13 -14.56 -6.70
N THR A 315 -5.63 -14.13 -5.55
CA THR A 315 -7.02 -13.68 -5.36
C THR A 315 -7.07 -12.17 -5.27
N LEU A 316 -7.95 -11.54 -6.06
CA LEU A 316 -8.19 -10.09 -6.04
C LEU A 316 -9.66 -9.83 -5.71
N SER A 317 -9.95 -9.56 -4.44
CA SER A 317 -11.31 -9.33 -3.92
C SER A 317 -11.55 -7.92 -3.38
N SER A 318 -10.51 -7.09 -3.28
CA SER A 318 -10.64 -5.65 -3.09
C SER A 318 -11.26 -4.98 -4.32
N ALA A 319 -11.86 -3.80 -4.16
CA ALA A 319 -12.27 -3.00 -5.31
C ALA A 319 -11.04 -2.62 -6.14
N VAL A 320 -11.20 -2.53 -7.46
CA VAL A 320 -10.11 -2.18 -8.38
C VAL A 320 -10.51 -1.00 -9.23
N SER A 321 -9.65 0.00 -9.29
CA SER A 321 -9.79 1.16 -10.17
C SER A 321 -8.70 1.10 -11.24
N PHE A 322 -9.07 0.93 -12.50
CA PHE A 322 -8.17 1.17 -13.62
C PHE A 322 -8.27 2.65 -14.00
N ASP A 323 -7.15 3.36 -13.87
CA ASP A 323 -7.08 4.82 -13.98
C ASP A 323 -5.94 5.20 -14.93
N PRO A 324 -6.15 5.17 -16.26
CA PRO A 324 -5.17 5.70 -17.19
C PRO A 324 -4.88 7.17 -16.84
N ASN A 325 -3.65 7.62 -17.08
CA ASN A 325 -3.25 8.98 -16.75
C ASN A 325 -2.48 9.65 -17.90
N ASP A 326 -2.12 10.93 -17.74
CA ASP A 326 -1.47 11.73 -18.80
C ASP A 326 -0.17 11.11 -19.33
N THR A 327 0.52 10.31 -18.52
CA THR A 327 1.78 9.63 -18.91
C THR A 327 1.59 8.17 -19.33
N ASN A 328 0.44 7.58 -19.02
CA ASN A 328 0.08 6.23 -19.39
C ASN A 328 -1.41 6.15 -19.69
N THR A 329 -1.75 6.53 -20.93
CA THR A 329 -3.13 6.67 -21.37
C THR A 329 -3.78 5.34 -21.74
N ASN A 330 -3.04 4.23 -21.80
CA ASN A 330 -3.55 2.92 -22.22
C ASN A 330 -3.24 1.84 -21.18
N LEU A 331 -4.26 1.28 -20.54
CA LEU A 331 -4.14 0.19 -19.59
C LEU A 331 -4.68 -1.12 -20.16
N THR A 332 -4.10 -2.24 -19.74
CA THR A 332 -4.66 -3.58 -19.96
C THR A 332 -5.33 -4.07 -18.70
N MET A 333 -6.60 -4.46 -18.80
CA MET A 333 -7.33 -5.14 -17.72
C MET A 333 -7.26 -6.65 -17.95
N PRO A 334 -6.50 -7.42 -17.14
CA PRO A 334 -6.34 -8.85 -17.39
C PRO A 334 -7.64 -9.63 -17.18
N ALA A 335 -7.82 -10.71 -17.95
CA ALA A 335 -8.94 -11.62 -17.79
C ALA A 335 -8.77 -12.48 -16.54
N ARG A 336 -9.62 -12.24 -15.54
CA ARG A 336 -9.63 -12.93 -14.25
C ARG A 336 -10.97 -12.75 -13.55
N THR A 337 -11.09 -13.38 -12.39
CA THR A 337 -12.14 -13.08 -11.43
C THR A 337 -11.74 -11.89 -10.55
N TYR A 338 -12.60 -10.89 -10.50
CA TYR A 338 -12.51 -9.75 -9.60
C TYR A 338 -13.63 -9.86 -8.57
N GLY A 339 -13.27 -10.01 -7.30
CA GLY A 339 -14.23 -10.15 -6.20
C GLY A 339 -14.86 -8.80 -5.79
N GLY A 340 -14.12 -7.70 -5.94
CA GLY A 340 -14.59 -6.35 -5.63
C GLY A 340 -15.17 -5.62 -6.84
N ALA A 341 -15.72 -4.43 -6.59
CA ALA A 341 -16.23 -3.56 -7.65
C ALA A 341 -15.09 -3.09 -8.58
N ILE A 342 -15.39 -2.98 -9.87
CA ILE A 342 -14.47 -2.44 -10.86
C ILE A 342 -14.90 -1.02 -11.23
N THR A 343 -13.94 -0.11 -11.18
CA THR A 343 -14.10 1.24 -11.71
C THR A 343 -13.11 1.46 -12.84
N ILE A 344 -13.63 1.84 -14.00
CA ILE A 344 -12.85 2.38 -15.11
C ILE A 344 -12.97 3.89 -14.99
N SER A 345 -11.89 4.54 -14.54
CA SER A 345 -11.85 5.98 -14.33
C SER A 345 -10.85 6.62 -15.26
N ASN A 346 -11.09 7.87 -15.66
CA ASN A 346 -10.01 8.75 -16.09
C ASN A 346 -9.98 9.95 -15.14
N SER A 347 -8.86 10.11 -14.44
CA SER A 347 -8.61 11.25 -13.55
C SER A 347 -7.78 12.37 -14.21
N THR A 348 -7.56 12.30 -15.52
CA THR A 348 -6.61 13.15 -16.25
C THR A 348 -7.17 13.82 -17.48
N THR A 349 -6.49 14.86 -17.95
CA THR A 349 -6.94 15.70 -19.07
C THR A 349 -6.66 15.11 -20.46
N SER A 350 -5.91 14.00 -20.56
CA SER A 350 -5.47 13.48 -21.87
C SER A 350 -6.39 12.41 -22.48
N GLY A 351 -7.51 12.09 -21.82
CA GLY A 351 -8.30 10.90 -22.16
C GLY A 351 -7.55 9.61 -21.81
N GLY A 352 -8.25 8.48 -21.81
CA GLY A 352 -7.62 7.20 -21.50
C GLY A 352 -8.39 6.01 -22.05
N THR A 353 -7.68 4.92 -22.33
CA THR A 353 -8.26 3.65 -22.76
C THR A 353 -7.91 2.55 -21.77
N VAL A 354 -8.90 1.79 -21.34
CA VAL A 354 -8.70 0.51 -20.67
C VAL A 354 -9.15 -0.59 -21.63
N THR A 355 -8.21 -1.45 -22.01
CA THR A 355 -8.45 -2.60 -22.89
C THR A 355 -8.55 -3.87 -22.05
N PRO A 356 -9.74 -4.46 -21.89
CA PRO A 356 -9.85 -5.79 -21.29
C PRO A 356 -9.18 -6.82 -22.19
N ALA A 357 -8.32 -7.66 -21.61
CA ALA A 357 -7.68 -8.77 -22.30
C ALA A 357 -8.72 -9.82 -22.76
N SER A 358 -8.34 -10.63 -23.74
CA SER A 358 -9.14 -11.75 -24.20
C SER A 358 -9.39 -12.77 -23.08
N GLY A 359 -10.50 -13.52 -23.17
CA GLY A 359 -10.97 -14.42 -22.13
C GLY A 359 -12.13 -13.83 -21.34
N THR A 360 -12.39 -14.41 -20.16
CA THR A 360 -13.54 -14.03 -19.31
C THR A 360 -13.13 -13.02 -18.24
N GLN A 361 -13.79 -11.87 -18.26
CA GLN A 361 -13.79 -10.88 -17.19
C GLN A 361 -14.94 -11.21 -16.23
N ALA A 362 -14.65 -11.91 -15.12
CA ALA A 362 -15.66 -12.30 -14.15
C ALA A 362 -15.71 -11.29 -12.99
N LEU A 363 -16.67 -10.37 -13.04
CA LEU A 363 -16.82 -9.29 -12.07
C LEU A 363 -17.92 -9.69 -11.07
N SER A 364 -17.53 -10.08 -9.85
CA SER A 364 -18.47 -10.53 -8.81
C SER A 364 -19.27 -9.38 -8.19
N SER A 365 -18.96 -8.14 -8.53
CA SER A 365 -19.65 -6.92 -8.08
C SER A 365 -20.00 -6.05 -9.29
N SER A 366 -20.17 -4.74 -9.09
CA SER A 366 -20.54 -3.78 -10.13
C SER A 366 -19.35 -3.35 -10.99
N LEU A 367 -19.64 -2.96 -12.23
CA LEU A 367 -18.74 -2.25 -13.14
C LEU A 367 -19.24 -0.80 -13.27
N THR A 368 -18.38 0.15 -12.89
CA THR A 368 -18.63 1.57 -13.09
C THR A 368 -17.64 2.13 -14.09
N ILE A 369 -18.12 2.85 -15.10
CA ILE A 369 -17.30 3.63 -16.02
C ILE A 369 -17.58 5.10 -15.73
N THR A 370 -16.53 5.82 -15.35
CA THR A 370 -16.66 7.20 -14.91
C THR A 370 -15.54 8.03 -15.51
N ASP A 371 -15.87 9.24 -15.92
CA ASP A 371 -14.89 10.24 -16.29
C ASP A 371 -14.93 11.37 -15.27
N ALA A 372 -13.80 11.63 -14.60
CA ALA A 372 -13.66 12.80 -13.73
C ALA A 372 -13.11 14.00 -14.50
N ALA A 373 -12.66 13.81 -15.74
CA ALA A 373 -12.08 14.82 -16.60
C ALA A 373 -13.06 15.28 -17.70
N THR A 374 -12.61 16.21 -18.56
CA THR A 374 -13.40 16.73 -19.69
C THR A 374 -13.23 15.91 -20.97
N THR A 375 -12.34 14.92 -21.00
CA THR A 375 -11.84 14.29 -22.23
C THR A 375 -12.26 12.84 -22.45
N GLY A 376 -13.07 12.26 -21.56
CA GLY A 376 -13.61 10.91 -21.69
C GLY A 376 -12.67 9.82 -21.17
N VAL A 377 -13.25 8.65 -20.91
CA VAL A 377 -12.54 7.37 -20.81
C VAL A 377 -13.15 6.37 -21.78
N THR A 378 -12.32 5.50 -22.35
CA THR A 378 -12.72 4.43 -23.25
C THR A 378 -12.53 3.07 -22.60
N PHE A 379 -13.59 2.28 -22.49
CA PHE A 379 -13.48 0.84 -22.22
C PHE A 379 -13.50 0.08 -23.56
N ALA A 380 -12.36 -0.42 -24.01
CA ALA A 380 -12.15 -0.89 -25.39
C ALA A 380 -12.32 -2.41 -25.56
N GLY A 381 -13.52 -2.94 -25.32
CA GLY A 381 -13.80 -4.37 -25.47
C GLY A 381 -13.70 -4.89 -26.92
N ASN A 382 -13.87 -4.05 -27.94
CA ASN A 382 -13.73 -4.42 -29.34
C ASN A 382 -12.34 -4.89 -29.77
N THR A 383 -11.30 -4.51 -29.04
CA THR A 383 -9.92 -4.90 -29.38
C THR A 383 -9.69 -6.39 -29.14
N SER A 384 -10.28 -6.96 -28.09
CA SER A 384 -10.02 -8.34 -27.67
C SER A 384 -11.26 -9.22 -27.61
N ASN A 385 -12.44 -8.64 -27.81
CA ASN A 385 -13.74 -9.32 -27.78
C ASN A 385 -13.93 -10.24 -26.56
N PRO A 386 -13.74 -9.73 -25.33
CA PRO A 386 -13.83 -10.55 -24.12
C PRO A 386 -15.27 -11.00 -23.85
N THR A 387 -15.40 -12.06 -23.06
CA THR A 387 -16.64 -12.34 -22.33
C THR A 387 -16.62 -11.50 -21.06
N VAL A 388 -17.64 -10.70 -20.80
CA VAL A 388 -17.73 -9.86 -19.59
C VAL A 388 -18.95 -10.29 -18.78
N ASN A 389 -18.74 -10.80 -17.58
CA ASN A 389 -19.81 -11.25 -16.68
C ASN A 389 -19.83 -10.36 -15.44
N VAL A 390 -20.87 -9.55 -15.29
CA VAL A 390 -21.04 -8.62 -14.17
C VAL A 390 -22.22 -9.07 -13.32
N THR A 391 -21.93 -9.50 -12.09
CA THR A 391 -22.98 -9.89 -11.12
C THR A 391 -23.75 -8.65 -10.64
N GLY A 392 -23.05 -7.53 -10.44
CA GLY A 392 -23.65 -6.27 -10.05
C GLY A 392 -24.14 -5.42 -11.22
N ASP A 393 -24.24 -4.13 -10.97
CA ASP A 393 -24.70 -3.15 -11.95
C ASP A 393 -23.59 -2.79 -12.94
N VAL A 394 -23.95 -2.53 -14.19
CA VAL A 394 -23.11 -1.84 -15.17
C VAL A 394 -23.61 -0.40 -15.28
N THR A 395 -22.81 0.55 -14.83
CA THR A 395 -23.20 1.96 -14.76
C THR A 395 -22.18 2.86 -15.42
N VAL A 396 -22.67 3.85 -16.17
CA VAL A 396 -21.87 5.00 -16.60
C VAL A 396 -22.28 6.20 -15.76
N SER A 397 -21.43 6.62 -14.81
CA SER A 397 -21.78 7.62 -13.79
C SER A 397 -21.53 9.07 -14.21
N SER A 398 -20.67 9.29 -15.20
CA SER A 398 -20.41 10.61 -15.79
C SER A 398 -20.01 10.47 -17.27
N GLY A 399 -20.54 11.35 -18.13
CA GLY A 399 -20.10 11.41 -19.53
C GLY A 399 -21.02 12.12 -20.52
N GLY A 400 -20.42 12.99 -21.33
CA GLY A 400 -20.79 13.23 -22.73
C GLY A 400 -19.76 12.66 -23.72
N THR A 401 -18.55 12.33 -23.25
CA THR A 401 -17.39 11.89 -24.04
C THR A 401 -16.91 10.47 -23.73
N THR A 402 -17.46 9.83 -22.68
CA THR A 402 -17.15 8.43 -22.31
C THR A 402 -17.56 7.46 -23.41
N THR A 403 -16.66 6.52 -23.73
CA THR A 403 -16.90 5.48 -24.74
C THR A 403 -16.91 4.09 -24.08
N LEU A 404 -17.97 3.33 -24.31
CA LEU A 404 -18.04 1.92 -23.97
C LEU A 404 -18.02 1.12 -25.27
N SER A 405 -17.02 0.27 -25.45
CA SER A 405 -17.02 -0.73 -26.50
C SER A 405 -17.20 -2.14 -25.93
N MET A 406 -18.24 -2.83 -26.40
CA MET A 406 -18.55 -4.18 -25.95
C MET A 406 -17.88 -5.26 -26.82
N GLY A 407 -17.40 -4.90 -28.01
CA GLY A 407 -16.81 -5.85 -28.97
C GLY A 407 -17.82 -6.86 -29.50
N SER A 408 -17.35 -7.98 -30.05
CA SER A 408 -18.20 -9.09 -30.53
C SER A 408 -18.47 -10.17 -29.47
N GLY A 409 -17.93 -10.01 -28.26
CA GLY A 409 -18.12 -10.95 -27.15
C GLY A 409 -19.49 -10.85 -26.48
N THR A 410 -19.72 -11.71 -25.49
CA THR A 410 -20.94 -11.71 -24.67
C THR A 410 -20.73 -10.91 -23.39
N TRP A 411 -21.65 -10.00 -23.12
CA TRP A 411 -21.75 -9.24 -21.88
C TRP A 411 -22.96 -9.71 -21.10
N THR A 412 -22.75 -10.30 -19.92
CA THR A 412 -23.81 -10.66 -18.99
C THR A 412 -23.88 -9.63 -17.88
N ALA A 413 -25.04 -9.02 -17.65
CA ALA A 413 -25.30 -8.15 -16.51
C ALA A 413 -26.45 -8.72 -15.68
N SER A 414 -26.16 -9.12 -14.45
CA SER A 414 -27.16 -9.58 -13.47
C SER A 414 -27.72 -8.44 -12.61
N GLY A 415 -27.09 -7.26 -12.65
CA GLY A 415 -27.62 -6.02 -12.12
C GLY A 415 -28.33 -5.14 -13.16
N ASN A 416 -28.48 -3.86 -12.85
CA ASN A 416 -28.96 -2.85 -13.78
C ASN A 416 -27.93 -2.64 -14.89
N PHE A 417 -28.40 -2.30 -16.09
CA PHE A 417 -27.53 -1.89 -17.19
C PHE A 417 -27.93 -0.46 -17.59
N ASN A 418 -27.13 0.52 -17.15
CA ASN A 418 -27.48 1.93 -17.19
C ASN A 418 -26.49 2.76 -18.01
N LEU A 419 -26.92 3.21 -19.19
CA LEU A 419 -26.15 4.03 -20.12
C LEU A 419 -26.55 5.52 -20.13
N THR A 420 -27.27 5.99 -19.11
CA THR A 420 -27.80 7.38 -19.04
C THR A 420 -26.74 8.45 -19.31
N ASN A 421 -25.50 8.25 -18.86
CA ASN A 421 -24.40 9.21 -19.06
C ASN A 421 -23.35 8.73 -20.07
N LEU A 422 -23.72 7.84 -20.99
CA LEU A 422 -22.79 7.36 -22.01
C LEU A 422 -22.74 8.30 -23.22
N GLY A 423 -21.54 8.72 -23.60
CA GLY A 423 -21.30 9.44 -24.85
C GLY A 423 -21.46 8.52 -26.06
N THR A 424 -20.59 7.53 -26.17
CA THR A 424 -20.50 6.62 -27.33
C THR A 424 -20.61 5.15 -26.92
N LEU A 425 -21.43 4.38 -27.63
CA LEU A 425 -21.50 2.92 -27.51
C LEU A 425 -21.02 2.26 -28.80
N ASN A 426 -19.99 1.42 -28.71
CA ASN A 426 -19.46 0.62 -29.82
C ASN A 426 -19.69 -0.87 -29.52
N ASN A 427 -20.86 -1.38 -29.90
CA ASN A 427 -21.30 -2.74 -29.57
C ASN A 427 -20.97 -3.80 -30.64
N ASN A 428 -20.43 -3.41 -31.81
CA ASN A 428 -20.14 -4.29 -32.95
C ASN A 428 -21.24 -5.37 -33.15
N SER A 429 -20.86 -6.65 -33.16
CA SER A 429 -21.77 -7.79 -33.24
C SER A 429 -22.02 -8.47 -31.87
N GLY A 430 -21.71 -7.78 -30.77
CA GLY A 430 -21.75 -8.32 -29.42
C GLY A 430 -23.16 -8.61 -28.91
N THR A 431 -23.21 -9.38 -27.81
CA THR A 431 -24.47 -9.77 -27.16
C THR A 431 -24.55 -9.24 -25.75
N LEU A 432 -25.59 -8.46 -25.44
CA LEU A 432 -25.98 -8.14 -24.06
C LEU A 432 -26.96 -9.20 -23.56
N THR A 433 -26.63 -9.88 -22.47
CA THR A 433 -27.56 -10.74 -21.73
C THR A 433 -27.87 -10.10 -20.39
N MET A 434 -29.15 -9.86 -20.10
CA MET A 434 -29.61 -9.46 -18.76
C MET A 434 -30.45 -10.57 -18.16
N ASN A 435 -29.95 -11.15 -17.07
CA ASN A 435 -30.56 -12.29 -16.38
C ASN A 435 -30.94 -12.00 -14.91
N GLY A 436 -30.78 -10.74 -14.47
CA GLY A 436 -31.08 -10.30 -13.11
C GLY A 436 -32.56 -10.30 -12.76
N SER A 437 -32.89 -10.42 -11.47
CA SER A 437 -34.26 -10.23 -10.98
C SER A 437 -34.50 -8.78 -10.55
N SER A 438 -35.61 -8.19 -11.00
CA SER A 438 -36.03 -6.81 -10.71
C SER A 438 -34.94 -5.80 -11.08
N LYS A 439 -34.47 -5.84 -12.33
CA LYS A 439 -33.42 -4.96 -12.86
C LYS A 439 -33.90 -4.13 -14.03
N THR A 440 -33.21 -3.05 -14.33
CA THR A 440 -33.60 -2.11 -15.38
C THR A 440 -32.57 -2.06 -16.50
N LEU A 441 -33.05 -2.13 -17.74
CA LEU A 441 -32.29 -1.76 -18.93
C LEU A 441 -32.55 -0.29 -19.27
N THR A 442 -31.50 0.53 -19.24
CA THR A 442 -31.52 1.92 -19.70
C THR A 442 -30.51 2.09 -20.83
N SER A 443 -30.97 1.94 -22.08
CA SER A 443 -30.13 2.06 -23.28
C SER A 443 -29.77 3.51 -23.63
N ASN A 444 -30.53 4.49 -23.16
CA ASN A 444 -30.31 5.92 -23.39
C ASN A 444 -30.11 6.27 -24.88
N SER A 445 -31.04 5.80 -25.72
CA SER A 445 -31.02 5.99 -27.18
C SER A 445 -29.77 5.42 -27.87
N LYS A 446 -28.96 4.61 -27.19
CA LYS A 446 -27.87 3.86 -27.84
C LYS A 446 -28.46 2.64 -28.52
N THR A 447 -27.89 2.28 -29.67
CA THR A 447 -28.23 1.06 -30.37
C THR A 447 -27.49 -0.09 -29.72
N LEU A 448 -28.20 -1.13 -29.28
CA LEU A 448 -27.66 -2.43 -28.87
C LEU A 448 -27.67 -3.36 -30.09
N PHE A 449 -26.80 -4.38 -30.13
CA PHE A 449 -26.75 -5.29 -31.28
C PHE A 449 -27.60 -6.52 -31.00
N ASN A 450 -27.06 -7.54 -30.33
CA ASN A 450 -27.87 -8.65 -29.83
C ASN A 450 -28.26 -8.39 -28.37
N VAL A 451 -29.52 -8.65 -28.01
CA VAL A 451 -30.04 -8.49 -26.65
C VAL A 451 -30.83 -9.74 -26.24
N ASN A 452 -30.47 -10.33 -25.11
CA ASN A 452 -31.18 -11.45 -24.49
C ASN A 452 -31.63 -11.07 -23.09
N LEU A 453 -32.94 -11.01 -22.87
CA LEU A 453 -33.54 -10.70 -21.58
C LEU A 453 -34.19 -11.97 -21.01
N SER A 454 -33.57 -12.53 -19.98
CA SER A 454 -34.00 -13.77 -19.33
C SER A 454 -34.28 -13.60 -17.83
N GLY A 455 -34.14 -12.39 -17.29
CA GLY A 455 -34.46 -12.07 -15.91
C GLY A 455 -35.87 -11.48 -15.73
N SER A 456 -36.12 -10.89 -14.56
CA SER A 456 -37.23 -9.95 -14.38
C SER A 456 -36.72 -8.54 -14.67
N ILE A 457 -36.92 -8.08 -15.90
CA ILE A 457 -36.30 -6.88 -16.45
C ILE A 457 -37.35 -5.82 -16.79
N THR A 458 -37.16 -4.62 -16.27
CA THR A 458 -37.91 -3.43 -16.67
C THR A 458 -37.14 -2.71 -17.78
N LEU A 459 -37.83 -2.36 -18.86
CA LEU A 459 -37.30 -1.43 -19.84
C LEU A 459 -37.58 -0.01 -19.34
N ALA A 460 -36.54 0.83 -19.22
CA ALA A 460 -36.75 2.24 -18.90
C ALA A 460 -37.71 2.88 -19.94
N ASN A 461 -38.55 3.82 -19.51
CA ASN A 461 -39.54 4.49 -20.36
C ASN A 461 -38.85 5.41 -21.39
N ALA A 462 -38.33 4.80 -22.46
CA ALA A 462 -37.56 5.42 -23.53
C ALA A 462 -37.61 4.54 -24.79
N THR A 463 -36.92 4.97 -25.85
CA THR A 463 -36.68 4.14 -27.04
C THR A 463 -35.42 3.30 -26.85
N HIS A 464 -35.57 1.98 -27.01
CA HIS A 464 -34.47 1.00 -27.03
C HIS A 464 -34.29 0.51 -28.47
N THR A 465 -33.13 0.79 -29.07
CA THR A 465 -32.85 0.41 -30.47
C THR A 465 -31.98 -0.84 -30.49
N ILE A 466 -32.33 -1.81 -31.32
CA ILE A 466 -31.68 -3.12 -31.43
C ILE A 466 -31.40 -3.41 -32.91
N ALA A 467 -30.11 -3.52 -33.26
CA ALA A 467 -29.67 -3.75 -34.63
C ALA A 467 -29.47 -5.24 -34.97
N GLY A 468 -29.49 -6.12 -33.97
CA GLY A 468 -29.38 -7.58 -34.14
C GLY A 468 -30.58 -8.29 -33.53
N ASN A 469 -30.34 -9.46 -32.94
CA ASN A 469 -31.39 -10.32 -32.40
C ASN A 469 -31.90 -9.81 -31.05
N LEU A 470 -33.22 -9.89 -30.82
CA LEU A 470 -33.84 -9.68 -29.52
C LEU A 470 -34.49 -10.97 -29.04
N SER A 471 -34.09 -11.46 -27.88
CA SER A 471 -34.75 -12.58 -27.19
C SER A 471 -35.37 -12.13 -25.87
N LEU A 472 -36.66 -12.42 -25.70
CA LEU A 472 -37.43 -12.21 -24.46
C LEU A 472 -37.87 -13.55 -23.82
N ALA A 473 -37.33 -14.67 -24.33
CA ALA A 473 -37.90 -16.02 -24.21
C ALA A 473 -37.94 -16.63 -22.79
N SER A 474 -37.21 -16.06 -21.84
CA SER A 474 -36.89 -16.76 -20.59
C SER A 474 -37.03 -15.91 -19.34
N GLY A 475 -37.79 -14.81 -19.38
CA GLY A 475 -37.90 -13.85 -18.28
C GLY A 475 -39.30 -13.27 -18.06
N THR A 476 -39.37 -12.20 -17.27
CA THR A 476 -40.57 -11.35 -17.12
C THR A 476 -40.20 -9.93 -17.53
N ILE A 477 -40.71 -9.46 -18.66
CA ILE A 477 -40.34 -8.15 -19.21
C ILE A 477 -41.44 -7.13 -18.95
N THR A 478 -41.11 -6.10 -18.18
CA THR A 478 -41.98 -4.96 -17.92
C THR A 478 -41.61 -3.83 -18.87
N ALA A 479 -42.35 -3.68 -19.97
CA ALA A 479 -42.06 -2.69 -20.99
C ALA A 479 -42.50 -1.26 -20.61
N GLY A 480 -43.40 -1.07 -19.64
CA GLY A 480 -43.90 0.25 -19.26
C GLY A 480 -44.49 1.00 -20.46
N THR A 481 -44.02 2.21 -20.75
CA THR A 481 -44.36 2.97 -21.96
C THR A 481 -43.22 3.02 -22.98
N SER A 482 -42.24 2.12 -22.86
CA SER A 482 -41.07 2.09 -23.73
C SER A 482 -41.42 1.76 -25.19
N THR A 483 -40.52 2.12 -26.09
CA THR A 483 -40.55 1.70 -27.49
C THR A 483 -39.35 0.84 -27.78
N VAL A 484 -39.57 -0.37 -28.29
CA VAL A 484 -38.50 -1.21 -28.84
C VAL A 484 -38.43 -0.95 -30.34
N THR A 485 -37.27 -0.55 -30.85
CA THR A 485 -37.04 -0.35 -32.28
C THR A 485 -36.04 -1.39 -32.77
N MET A 486 -36.44 -2.22 -33.73
CA MET A 486 -35.54 -3.16 -34.39
C MET A 486 -35.16 -2.66 -35.78
N THR A 487 -33.85 -2.59 -36.08
CA THR A 487 -33.33 -1.97 -37.31
C THR A 487 -32.52 -2.90 -38.20
N GLY A 488 -32.12 -4.07 -37.69
CA GLY A 488 -31.26 -5.02 -38.39
C GLY A 488 -31.93 -5.81 -39.50
N ALA A 489 -31.32 -5.84 -40.69
CA ALA A 489 -31.70 -6.77 -41.74
C ALA A 489 -31.40 -8.22 -41.31
N GLY A 490 -32.40 -9.11 -41.38
CA GLY A 490 -32.24 -10.52 -41.00
C GLY A 490 -32.23 -10.78 -39.49
N ALA A 491 -32.56 -9.78 -38.68
CA ALA A 491 -32.67 -9.92 -37.23
C ALA A 491 -33.83 -10.85 -36.82
N THR A 492 -33.67 -11.50 -35.67
CA THR A 492 -34.69 -12.36 -35.08
C THR A 492 -35.26 -11.74 -33.82
N LEU A 493 -36.56 -11.93 -33.61
CA LEU A 493 -37.27 -11.54 -32.40
C LEU A 493 -37.87 -12.79 -31.77
N THR A 494 -37.52 -13.13 -30.54
CA THR A 494 -38.20 -14.18 -29.78
C THR A 494 -39.10 -13.54 -28.73
N GLY A 495 -40.42 -13.65 -28.92
CA GLY A 495 -41.42 -12.89 -28.16
C GLY A 495 -41.57 -13.30 -26.68
N GLY A 496 -41.35 -14.57 -26.37
CA GLY A 496 -41.40 -15.11 -25.02
C GLY A 496 -42.76 -15.00 -24.33
N SER A 497 -43.85 -14.89 -25.09
CA SER A 497 -45.19 -14.57 -24.59
C SER A 497 -45.26 -13.25 -23.81
N GLN A 498 -44.34 -12.33 -24.10
CA GLN A 498 -44.28 -11.02 -23.44
C GLN A 498 -45.19 -9.99 -24.09
N THR A 499 -45.39 -8.89 -23.37
CA THR A 499 -46.07 -7.70 -23.89
C THR A 499 -45.09 -6.53 -23.97
N LEU A 500 -44.89 -6.00 -25.17
CA LEU A 500 -44.28 -4.70 -25.38
C LEU A 500 -45.37 -3.64 -25.48
N ALA A 501 -45.11 -2.42 -25.02
CA ALA A 501 -46.03 -1.31 -25.28
C ALA A 501 -45.97 -0.93 -26.76
N ASN A 502 -44.82 -0.42 -27.20
CA ASN A 502 -44.61 -0.04 -28.59
C ASN A 502 -43.47 -0.87 -29.22
N LEU A 503 -43.69 -1.33 -30.45
CA LEU A 503 -42.69 -1.99 -31.29
C LEU A 503 -42.59 -1.27 -32.63
N THR A 504 -41.37 -0.92 -33.03
CA THR A 504 -41.06 -0.37 -34.35
C THR A 504 -40.12 -1.30 -35.09
N ILE A 505 -40.50 -1.70 -36.29
CA ILE A 505 -39.65 -2.44 -37.23
C ILE A 505 -39.24 -1.43 -38.31
N SER A 506 -37.96 -1.07 -38.33
CA SER A 506 -37.40 -0.02 -39.19
C SER A 506 -36.11 -0.49 -39.85
N ASN A 507 -36.22 -1.44 -40.77
CA ASN A 507 -35.10 -1.95 -41.55
C ASN A 507 -35.22 -1.48 -43.01
N THR A 508 -34.18 -0.83 -43.52
CA THR A 508 -34.14 -0.32 -44.91
C THR A 508 -34.06 -1.44 -45.96
N SER A 509 -33.75 -2.67 -45.54
CA SER A 509 -33.72 -3.88 -46.36
C SER A 509 -33.80 -5.14 -45.49
N GLY A 510 -34.22 -6.27 -46.08
CA GLY A 510 -34.32 -7.56 -45.39
C GLY A 510 -35.63 -7.78 -44.62
N THR A 511 -35.65 -8.81 -43.75
CA THR A 511 -36.81 -9.17 -42.92
C THR A 511 -36.41 -9.22 -41.45
N ILE A 512 -37.35 -8.89 -40.56
CA ILE A 512 -37.26 -9.24 -39.13
C ILE A 512 -38.25 -10.37 -38.86
N THR A 513 -37.77 -11.46 -38.28
CA THR A 513 -38.59 -12.67 -38.08
C THR A 513 -38.93 -12.83 -36.61
N LEU A 514 -40.22 -12.78 -36.27
CA LEU A 514 -40.72 -13.27 -34.97
C LEU A 514 -40.62 -14.79 -34.95
N GLN A 515 -39.95 -15.34 -33.95
CA GLN A 515 -39.64 -16.76 -33.82
C GLN A 515 -40.10 -17.35 -32.50
N THR A 516 -40.39 -18.66 -32.56
CA THR A 516 -40.56 -19.64 -31.44
C THR A 516 -41.61 -19.35 -30.36
N SER A 517 -42.15 -18.13 -30.26
CA SER A 517 -43.11 -17.75 -29.22
C SER A 517 -43.86 -16.47 -29.58
N ASP A 518 -45.07 -16.34 -29.02
CA ASP A 518 -45.94 -15.19 -29.24
C ASP A 518 -45.34 -13.91 -28.66
N LEU A 519 -45.75 -12.78 -29.22
CA LEU A 519 -45.46 -11.44 -28.75
C LEU A 519 -46.73 -10.59 -28.83
N THR A 520 -47.08 -9.93 -27.75
CA THR A 520 -48.16 -8.93 -27.74
C THR A 520 -47.56 -7.53 -27.84
N VAL A 521 -48.12 -6.69 -28.71
CA VAL A 521 -47.85 -5.25 -28.75
C VAL A 521 -49.12 -4.53 -28.31
N SER A 522 -49.11 -3.89 -27.14
CA SER A 522 -50.35 -3.42 -26.50
C SER A 522 -50.80 -2.03 -26.94
N THR A 523 -49.91 -1.20 -27.51
CA THR A 523 -50.26 0.15 -27.95
C THR A 523 -49.99 0.37 -29.44
N THR A 524 -48.74 0.39 -29.88
CA THR A 524 -48.40 0.76 -31.27
C THR A 524 -47.41 -0.23 -31.89
N LEU A 525 -47.79 -0.85 -33.00
CA LEU A 525 -46.89 -1.53 -33.91
C LEU A 525 -46.65 -0.64 -35.14
N THR A 526 -45.41 -0.22 -35.35
CA THR A 526 -45.01 0.53 -36.55
C THR A 526 -44.11 -0.33 -37.40
N THR A 527 -44.39 -0.41 -38.70
CA THR A 527 -43.52 -1.05 -39.69
C THR A 527 -43.20 -0.04 -40.77
N SER A 528 -41.92 0.28 -40.95
CA SER A 528 -41.44 1.19 -42.00
C SER A 528 -40.34 0.49 -42.79
N SER A 529 -40.52 0.42 -44.11
CA SER A 529 -39.54 -0.07 -45.08
C SER A 529 -38.66 1.05 -45.61
#